data_AF-A0A554VAF8-F1
#
_entry.id   AF-A0A554VAF8-F1
#
_cell.length_a   1.000
_cell.length_b   1.000
_cell.length_c   1.000
_cell.angle_alpha   90.00
_cell.angle_beta   90.00
_cell.angle_gamma   90.00
#
_symmetry.space_group_name_H-M   'P 1'
#
loop_
_entity.id
_entity.type
_entity.pdbx_description
1 polymer ?
#
loop_
_entity_poly.entity_id
_entity_poly.type
_entity_poly.pdbx_seq_one_letter_code
_entity_poly.pdbx_strand_id
1 'polypeptide(L)'
;MKCLIHSGNKQDVVIRRKFVPLKFSIHTENQFLNAEAKLPFTTNSVIGILTTCNVQKKCSDIPGPSRLYYGVSPAKMEDTSFLELNPGTTYTTNYPRNVTIEEQAGGWWYYAHPVTDTFPFIASGDIPAEPRTPIIIDVLQLGQCTPEKYYLWSYPFYGYAFISFNLPIP
;
A
#
# COMPACT_ATOMS: atom_id res chain seq x y z
N MET A 1 12.64 -6.01 32.12
CA MET A 1 13.50 -7.15 31.72
C MET A 1 14.96 -6.75 31.87
N LYS A 2 15.76 -7.50 32.62
CA LYS A 2 17.22 -7.25 32.76
C LYS A 2 17.96 -8.12 31.74
N CYS A 3 18.74 -7.51 30.86
CA CYS A 3 19.56 -8.24 29.88
C CYS A 3 20.73 -8.95 30.56
N LEU A 4 20.86 -10.25 30.29
CA LEU A 4 22.06 -11.04 30.59
C LEU A 4 23.13 -10.72 29.56
N ILE A 5 24.29 -10.22 30.01
CA ILE A 5 25.45 -9.98 29.15
C ILE A 5 26.33 -11.22 29.20
N HIS A 6 26.41 -11.97 28.10
CA HIS A 6 27.37 -13.06 27.95
C HIS A 6 28.77 -12.48 27.68
N SER A 7 29.68 -12.68 28.62
CA SER A 7 31.08 -12.26 28.56
C SER A 7 31.94 -13.29 27.82
N GLY A 8 31.68 -13.48 26.54
CA GLY A 8 32.49 -14.30 25.64
C GLY A 8 32.92 -13.48 24.42
N ASN A 9 34.07 -12.82 24.51
CA ASN A 9 34.64 -12.00 23.43
C ASN A 9 34.95 -12.86 22.20
N LYS A 10 34.25 -12.61 21.09
CA LYS A 10 34.82 -12.67 19.74
C LYS A 10 35.02 -11.25 19.23
N GLN A 11 36.14 -11.02 18.55
CA GLN A 11 36.53 -9.78 17.87
C GLN A 11 35.61 -9.45 16.66
N ASP A 12 34.31 -9.56 16.84
CA ASP A 12 33.36 -8.98 15.91
C ASP A 12 33.15 -7.53 16.33
N VAL A 13 33.34 -6.60 15.39
CA VAL A 13 33.02 -5.18 15.58
C VAL A 13 31.54 -5.10 15.92
N VAL A 14 31.21 -5.09 17.22
CA VAL A 14 29.84 -4.85 17.68
C VAL A 14 29.55 -3.38 17.40
N ILE A 15 28.98 -3.10 16.22
CA ILE A 15 28.39 -1.79 15.93
C ILE A 15 27.19 -1.65 16.87
N ARG A 16 27.42 -1.09 18.06
CA ARG A 16 26.34 -0.68 18.97
C ARG A 16 25.62 0.51 18.35
N ARG A 17 24.64 0.25 17.48
CA ARG A 17 23.75 1.27 16.94
C ARG A 17 22.86 1.78 18.07
N LYS A 18 23.10 3.01 18.53
CA LYS A 18 22.22 3.69 19.48
C LYS A 18 21.18 4.47 18.70
N PHE A 19 19.91 4.13 18.88
CA PHE A 19 18.82 5.01 18.46
C PHE A 19 18.76 6.18 19.45
N VAL A 20 18.99 7.39 18.94
CA VAL A 20 18.83 8.61 19.73
C VAL A 20 17.53 9.27 19.29
N PRO A 21 16.46 9.28 20.13
CA PRO A 21 15.26 10.00 19.79
C PRO A 21 15.55 11.49 19.83
N LEU A 22 15.32 12.18 18.71
CA LEU A 22 15.50 13.62 18.58
C LEU A 22 14.19 14.24 18.11
N LYS A 23 13.72 15.25 18.84
CA LYS A 23 12.54 16.03 18.46
C LYS A 23 12.98 17.32 17.78
N PHE A 24 12.72 17.41 16.49
CA PHE A 24 12.93 18.63 15.71
C PHE A 24 11.57 19.29 15.43
N SER A 25 11.53 20.62 15.49
CA SER A 25 10.39 21.39 14.98
C SER A 25 10.79 21.99 13.64
N ILE A 26 10.13 21.57 12.57
CA ILE A 26 10.33 22.11 11.22
C ILE A 26 9.22 23.14 10.99
N HIS A 27 9.60 24.40 10.81
CA HIS A 27 8.68 25.52 10.64
C HIS A 27 8.47 25.89 9.17
N THR A 28 9.41 25.56 8.29
CA THR A 28 9.35 25.86 6.85
C THR A 28 9.94 24.71 6.02
N GLU A 29 9.48 24.57 4.77
CA GLU A 29 10.08 23.64 3.80
C GLU A 29 11.56 24.00 3.57
N ASN A 30 12.42 22.98 3.42
CA ASN A 30 13.87 23.13 3.25
C ASN A 30 14.61 23.88 4.38
N GLN A 31 14.05 23.99 5.58
CA GLN A 31 14.74 24.59 6.73
C GLN A 31 16.06 23.88 7.09
N PHE A 32 16.23 22.63 6.68
CA PHE A 32 17.41 21.82 6.98
C PHE A 32 18.00 21.24 5.68
N LEU A 33 19.24 21.63 5.35
CA LEU A 33 20.00 21.12 4.19
C LEU A 33 20.50 19.68 4.41
N ASN A 34 20.84 19.33 5.65
CA ASN A 34 21.21 17.98 6.08
C ASN A 34 20.88 17.79 7.58
N ALA A 35 20.69 16.54 8.01
CA ALA A 35 20.33 16.24 9.40
C ALA A 35 21.52 16.37 10.37
N GLU A 36 22.74 16.19 9.87
CA GLU A 36 23.97 16.28 10.65
C GLU A 36 24.16 17.68 11.27
N ALA A 37 23.78 18.75 10.57
CA ALA A 37 23.93 20.13 11.05
C ALA A 37 23.07 20.48 12.29
N LYS A 38 22.23 19.56 12.77
CA LYS A 38 21.32 19.80 13.92
C LYS A 38 21.44 18.77 15.03
N LEU A 39 22.38 17.83 14.96
CA LEU A 39 22.58 16.88 16.03
C LEU A 39 23.28 17.60 17.21
N PRO A 40 22.76 17.52 18.45
CA PRO A 40 23.38 18.15 19.62
C PRO A 40 24.66 17.41 20.09
N PHE A 41 25.18 16.52 19.26
CA PHE A 41 26.39 15.72 19.49
C PHE A 41 27.12 15.52 18.17
N THR A 42 28.44 15.38 18.25
CA THR A 42 29.28 15.02 17.11
C THR A 42 29.07 13.54 16.77
N THR A 43 28.85 13.24 15.49
CA THR A 43 28.69 11.88 14.98
C THR A 43 29.55 11.74 13.73
N ASN A 44 30.22 10.60 13.58
CA ASN A 44 31.04 10.33 12.41
C ASN A 44 30.20 10.03 11.15
N SER A 45 28.97 9.55 11.31
CA SER A 45 28.04 9.30 10.20
C SER A 45 26.60 9.09 10.68
N VAL A 46 25.64 9.67 9.98
CA VAL A 46 24.22 9.37 10.12
C VAL A 46 23.82 8.33 9.08
N ILE A 47 23.53 7.10 9.51
CA ILE A 47 23.19 5.98 8.62
C ILE A 47 21.71 6.01 8.18
N GLY A 48 20.88 6.80 8.84
CA GLY A 48 19.48 6.97 8.49
C GLY A 48 18.71 7.82 9.48
N ILE A 49 17.57 8.36 9.04
CA ILE A 49 16.67 9.17 9.85
C ILE A 49 15.31 8.48 9.83
N LEU A 50 14.78 8.16 11.01
CA LEU A 50 13.41 7.73 11.19
C LEU A 50 12.60 8.94 11.61
N THR A 51 11.92 9.56 10.65
CA THR A 51 11.05 10.71 10.93
C THR A 51 9.72 10.21 11.50
N THR A 52 9.41 10.59 12.73
CA THR A 52 8.06 10.44 13.28
C THR A 52 7.43 11.82 13.29
N CYS A 53 6.53 12.06 12.35
CA CYS A 53 5.89 13.35 12.17
C CYS A 53 4.50 13.29 12.81
N ASN A 54 4.31 13.95 13.95
CA ASN A 54 2.98 14.09 14.58
C ASN A 54 2.27 15.34 14.04
N VAL A 55 2.32 15.53 12.72
CA VAL A 55 1.49 16.54 12.06
C VAL A 55 0.12 15.89 11.96
N GLN A 56 -0.87 16.45 12.66
CA GLN A 56 -2.26 16.25 12.29
C GLN A 56 -2.39 16.76 10.86
N LYS A 57 -2.16 15.89 9.88
CA LYS A 57 -2.47 16.18 8.49
C LYS A 57 -3.96 16.48 8.50
N LYS A 58 -4.34 17.69 8.08
CA LYS A 58 -5.75 18.01 7.83
C LYS A 58 -6.25 16.97 6.86
N CYS A 59 -7.03 16.03 7.35
CA CYS A 59 -7.74 15.08 6.53
C CYS A 59 -9.04 15.75 6.06
N SER A 60 -9.58 15.29 4.95
CA SER A 60 -10.82 15.80 4.38
C SER A 60 -11.59 14.66 3.75
N ASP A 61 -12.89 14.57 4.07
CA ASP A 61 -13.82 13.65 3.42
C ASP A 61 -14.55 14.31 2.24
N ILE A 62 -14.01 15.44 1.72
CA ILE A 62 -14.48 15.99 0.45
C ILE A 62 -14.27 14.90 -0.61
N PRO A 63 -15.32 14.52 -1.38
CA PRO A 63 -15.21 13.44 -2.35
C PRO A 63 -14.09 13.71 -3.35
N GLY A 64 -13.03 12.90 -3.27
CA GLY A 64 -11.98 12.86 -4.26
C GLY A 64 -12.36 11.96 -5.44
N PRO A 65 -11.54 11.91 -6.50
CA PRO A 65 -11.73 10.92 -7.55
C PRO A 65 -11.54 9.50 -6.98
N SER A 66 -12.50 8.62 -7.26
CA SER A 66 -12.46 7.21 -6.90
C SER A 66 -11.20 6.54 -7.43
N ARG A 67 -10.65 5.58 -6.68
CA ARG A 67 -9.45 4.83 -7.08
C ARG A 67 -9.75 3.36 -7.29
N LEU A 68 -9.20 2.82 -8.36
CA LEU A 68 -9.19 1.40 -8.66
C LEU A 68 -7.79 0.84 -8.42
N TYR A 69 -7.70 -0.34 -7.81
CA TYR A 69 -6.46 -1.07 -7.57
C TYR A 69 -6.51 -2.41 -8.30
N TYR A 70 -5.44 -2.76 -8.98
CA TYR A 70 -5.32 -4.05 -9.64
C TYR A 70 -3.86 -4.39 -9.85
N GLY A 71 -3.58 -5.67 -9.89
CA GLY A 71 -2.23 -6.14 -10.13
C GLY A 71 -2.09 -7.60 -9.74
N VAL A 72 -0.85 -7.96 -9.45
CA VAL A 72 -0.42 -9.31 -9.17
C VAL A 72 0.33 -9.37 -7.85
N SER A 73 0.26 -10.53 -7.20
CA SER A 73 0.79 -10.76 -5.87
C SER A 73 1.19 -12.23 -5.72
N PRO A 74 2.26 -12.53 -4.96
CA PRO A 74 2.71 -13.92 -4.78
C PRO A 74 1.73 -14.77 -3.95
N ALA A 75 0.85 -14.13 -3.18
CA ALA A 75 -0.15 -14.76 -2.32
C ALA A 75 -1.51 -14.11 -2.53
N LYS A 76 -2.56 -14.79 -2.06
CA LYS A 76 -3.93 -14.25 -2.10
C LYS A 76 -4.00 -12.90 -1.40
N MET A 77 -4.62 -11.92 -2.05
CA MET A 77 -4.92 -10.64 -1.46
C MET A 77 -6.21 -10.73 -0.65
N GLU A 78 -6.15 -10.44 0.65
CA GLU A 78 -7.29 -10.47 1.57
C GLU A 78 -7.45 -9.16 2.38
N ASP A 79 -6.52 -8.21 2.21
CA ASP A 79 -6.43 -6.99 2.99
C ASP A 79 -6.03 -5.77 2.12
N THR A 80 -5.62 -4.69 2.77
CA THR A 80 -5.20 -3.42 2.15
C THR A 80 -3.70 -3.34 1.87
N SER A 81 -2.94 -4.43 1.96
CA SER A 81 -1.48 -4.42 1.77
C SER A 81 -1.05 -3.94 0.38
N PHE A 82 -1.92 -4.06 -0.63
CA PHE A 82 -1.69 -3.47 -1.95
C PHE A 82 -1.51 -1.94 -1.93
N LEU A 83 -2.01 -1.23 -0.90
CA LEU A 83 -1.85 0.22 -0.78
C LEU A 83 -0.39 0.65 -0.61
N GLU A 84 0.47 -0.24 -0.10
CA GLU A 84 1.91 0.03 0.06
C GLU A 84 2.66 -0.04 -1.27
N LEU A 85 2.12 -0.80 -2.23
CA LEU A 85 2.80 -1.15 -3.48
C LEU A 85 2.16 -0.50 -4.71
N ASN A 86 0.87 -0.15 -4.62
CA ASN A 86 0.05 0.32 -5.72
C ASN A 86 -0.66 1.63 -5.36
N PRO A 87 -0.31 2.75 -6.01
CA PRO A 87 -0.97 4.04 -5.74
C PRO A 87 -2.43 4.06 -6.21
N GLY A 88 -2.86 3.07 -6.99
CA GLY A 88 -4.18 3.00 -7.60
C GLY A 88 -4.31 3.91 -8.82
N THR A 89 -5.27 3.58 -9.68
CA THR A 89 -5.66 4.40 -10.84
C THR A 89 -6.94 5.16 -10.50
N THR A 90 -6.91 6.49 -10.64
CA THR A 90 -8.09 7.33 -10.43
C THR A 90 -9.06 7.25 -11.61
N TYR A 91 -10.36 7.39 -11.32
CA TYR A 91 -11.42 7.52 -12.32
C TYR A 91 -12.55 8.43 -11.82
N THR A 92 -13.30 9.02 -12.75
CA THR A 92 -14.38 9.98 -12.47
C THR A 92 -15.76 9.51 -12.96
N THR A 93 -15.82 8.36 -13.63
CA THR A 93 -17.04 7.72 -14.08
C THR A 93 -17.72 6.94 -12.96
N ASN A 94 -19.01 6.62 -13.11
CA ASN A 94 -19.75 5.82 -12.12
C ASN A 94 -19.12 4.43 -11.91
N TYR A 95 -18.59 3.83 -12.97
CA TYR A 95 -17.94 2.52 -12.95
C TYR A 95 -16.47 2.63 -13.33
N PRO A 96 -15.60 1.78 -12.76
CA PRO A 96 -14.22 1.66 -13.17
C PRO A 96 -14.06 1.29 -14.66
N ARG A 97 -12.95 1.69 -15.26
CA ARG A 97 -12.56 1.27 -16.61
C ARG A 97 -12.29 -0.24 -16.66
N ASN A 98 -12.37 -0.81 -17.87
CA ASN A 98 -11.96 -2.19 -18.12
C ASN A 98 -10.47 -2.39 -17.83
N VAL A 99 -10.12 -3.55 -17.28
CA VAL A 99 -8.75 -3.91 -16.93
C VAL A 99 -8.44 -5.30 -17.47
N THR A 100 -7.28 -5.40 -18.11
CA THR A 100 -6.63 -6.69 -18.40
C THR A 100 -5.36 -6.78 -17.55
N ILE A 101 -5.20 -7.90 -16.85
CA ILE A 101 -4.01 -8.25 -16.08
C ILE A 101 -3.36 -9.43 -16.80
N GLU A 102 -2.13 -9.24 -17.26
CA GLU A 102 -1.34 -10.23 -18.00
C GLU A 102 -0.06 -10.53 -17.21
N GLU A 103 0.22 -11.81 -16.93
CA GLU A 103 1.45 -12.26 -16.27
C GLU A 103 1.83 -13.68 -16.71
N GLN A 104 3.12 -14.01 -16.66
CA GLN A 104 3.60 -15.39 -16.83
C GLN A 104 3.19 -16.23 -15.60
N ALA A 105 2.60 -17.40 -15.84
CA ALA A 105 1.95 -18.24 -14.84
C ALA A 105 2.64 -18.31 -13.47
N GLY A 106 1.86 -18.12 -12.40
CA GLY A 106 2.31 -18.10 -11.01
C GLY A 106 1.64 -16.97 -10.23
N GLY A 107 1.43 -17.14 -8.92
CA GLY A 107 0.86 -16.10 -8.07
C GLY A 107 -0.66 -15.91 -8.18
N TRP A 108 -1.11 -14.74 -7.73
CA TRP A 108 -2.51 -14.33 -7.60
C TRP A 108 -2.70 -12.95 -8.21
N TRP A 109 -3.73 -12.77 -9.02
CA TRP A 109 -4.18 -11.43 -9.34
C TRP A 109 -5.09 -10.89 -8.23
N TYR A 110 -5.18 -9.57 -8.15
CA TYR A 110 -6.16 -8.89 -7.32
C TYR A 110 -6.78 -7.71 -8.08
N TYR A 111 -8.01 -7.38 -7.71
CA TYR A 111 -8.78 -6.27 -8.23
C TYR A 111 -9.62 -5.68 -7.10
N ALA A 112 -9.53 -4.38 -6.86
CA ALA A 112 -10.30 -3.71 -5.84
C ALA A 112 -10.80 -2.33 -6.26
N HIS A 113 -12.08 -2.04 -6.05
CA HIS A 113 -12.70 -0.75 -6.32
C HIS A 113 -13.74 -0.39 -5.25
N PRO A 114 -14.13 0.90 -5.11
CA PRO A 114 -15.18 1.31 -4.19
C PRO A 114 -16.47 0.53 -4.41
N VAL A 115 -17.20 0.26 -3.34
CA VAL A 115 -18.49 -0.44 -3.40
C VAL A 115 -19.45 0.31 -4.32
N THR A 116 -19.88 -0.36 -5.39
CA THR A 116 -20.90 0.10 -6.35
C THR A 116 -22.17 -0.76 -6.24
N ASP A 117 -23.21 -0.36 -6.97
CA ASP A 117 -24.49 -1.05 -7.10
C ASP A 117 -24.45 -2.29 -8.02
N THR A 118 -23.38 -2.45 -8.80
CA THR A 118 -23.17 -3.61 -9.68
C THR A 118 -21.78 -4.24 -9.49
N PHE A 119 -21.63 -5.50 -9.89
CA PHE A 119 -20.36 -6.21 -9.95
C PHE A 119 -19.81 -6.25 -11.38
N PRO A 120 -18.48 -6.26 -11.55
CA PRO A 120 -17.88 -6.46 -12.86
C PRO A 120 -18.06 -7.90 -13.32
N PHE A 121 -18.08 -8.08 -14.64
CA PHE A 121 -17.78 -9.35 -15.28
C PHE A 121 -16.28 -9.63 -15.17
N ILE A 122 -15.93 -10.85 -14.75
CA ILE A 122 -14.53 -11.28 -14.58
C ILE A 122 -14.32 -12.58 -15.37
N ALA A 123 -13.47 -12.52 -16.39
CA ALA A 123 -12.95 -13.71 -17.08
C ALA A 123 -11.50 -13.93 -16.66
N SER A 124 -11.13 -15.13 -16.24
CA SER A 124 -9.75 -15.46 -15.91
C SER A 124 -9.44 -16.90 -16.32
N GLY A 125 -8.45 -17.06 -17.19
CA GLY A 125 -8.16 -18.32 -17.88
C GLY A 125 -9.20 -18.70 -18.94
N ASP A 126 -9.35 -20.00 -19.17
CA ASP A 126 -10.12 -20.55 -20.30
C ASP A 126 -11.63 -20.65 -20.06
N ILE A 127 -12.11 -20.26 -18.87
CA ILE A 127 -13.53 -20.40 -18.50
C ILE A 127 -14.02 -19.08 -17.91
N PRO A 128 -15.10 -18.47 -18.46
CA PRO A 128 -15.76 -17.35 -17.79
C PRO A 128 -16.28 -17.87 -16.44
N ALA A 129 -15.70 -17.38 -15.35
CA ALA A 129 -16.18 -17.73 -14.03
C ALA A 129 -17.35 -16.79 -13.69
N GLU A 130 -18.42 -17.34 -13.13
CA GLU A 130 -19.51 -16.58 -12.49
C GLU A 130 -18.96 -15.45 -11.61
N PRO A 131 -19.74 -14.37 -11.35
CA PRO A 131 -19.29 -13.29 -10.49
C PRO A 131 -18.87 -13.84 -9.13
N ARG A 132 -17.55 -13.91 -8.94
CA ARG A 132 -16.94 -14.42 -7.72
C ARG A 132 -17.32 -13.45 -6.61
N THR A 133 -17.74 -13.95 -5.45
CA THR A 133 -18.12 -13.06 -4.35
C THR A 133 -16.89 -12.27 -3.87
N PRO A 134 -16.92 -10.92 -3.90
CA PRO A 134 -15.83 -10.13 -3.36
C PRO A 134 -15.77 -10.21 -1.83
N ILE A 135 -14.60 -9.92 -1.29
CA ILE A 135 -14.43 -9.54 0.11
C ILE A 135 -14.64 -8.04 0.22
N ILE A 136 -15.26 -7.56 1.31
CA ILE A 136 -15.37 -6.13 1.60
C ILE A 136 -14.22 -5.73 2.52
N ILE A 137 -13.48 -4.70 2.12
CA ILE A 137 -12.35 -4.14 2.89
C ILE A 137 -12.55 -2.64 3.11
N ASP A 138 -11.98 -2.11 4.18
CA ASP A 138 -11.99 -0.68 4.50
C ASP A 138 -10.67 -0.04 4.04
N VAL A 139 -10.74 0.80 3.01
CA VAL A 139 -9.59 1.48 2.41
C VAL A 139 -9.53 2.93 2.89
N LEU A 140 -8.45 3.29 3.59
CA LEU A 140 -8.18 4.67 3.99
C LEU A 140 -7.13 5.28 3.07
N GLN A 141 -7.56 6.14 2.15
CA GLN A 141 -6.64 6.84 1.26
C GLN A 141 -5.84 7.92 1.99
N LEU A 142 -4.66 8.23 1.46
CA LEU A 142 -3.82 9.30 2.02
C LEU A 142 -4.56 10.65 1.97
N GLY A 143 -4.82 11.24 3.14
CA GLY A 143 -5.50 12.53 3.27
C GLY A 143 -7.00 12.44 3.56
N GLN A 144 -7.58 11.23 3.60
CA GLN A 144 -8.97 11.03 3.98
C GLN A 144 -9.13 10.84 5.50
N CYS A 145 -10.27 11.22 6.08
CA CYS A 145 -10.53 11.03 7.51
C CYS A 145 -11.22 9.69 7.78
N THR A 146 -12.12 9.29 6.89
CA THR A 146 -12.92 8.07 7.04
C THR A 146 -12.55 7.02 5.99
N PRO A 147 -12.42 5.73 6.37
CA PRO A 147 -12.21 4.68 5.40
C PRO A 147 -13.42 4.51 4.49
N GLU A 148 -13.18 4.23 3.22
CA GLU A 148 -14.19 3.86 2.23
C GLU A 148 -14.27 2.35 2.07
N LYS A 149 -15.47 1.82 1.82
CA LYS A 149 -15.65 0.40 1.55
C LYS A 149 -15.31 0.08 0.11
N TYR A 150 -14.50 -0.95 -0.05
CA TYR A 150 -14.07 -1.48 -1.34
C TYR A 150 -14.48 -2.95 -1.46
N TYR A 151 -14.85 -3.35 -2.67
CA TYR A 151 -14.87 -4.76 -3.05
C TYR A 151 -13.47 -5.19 -3.47
N LEU A 152 -13.02 -6.34 -2.99
CA LEU A 152 -11.74 -6.97 -3.32
C LEU A 152 -11.99 -8.37 -3.87
N TRP A 153 -11.49 -8.62 -5.07
CA TRP A 153 -11.35 -9.94 -5.66
C TRP A 153 -9.88 -10.31 -5.69
N SER A 154 -9.58 -11.57 -5.38
CA SER A 154 -8.27 -12.15 -5.60
C SER A 154 -8.38 -13.61 -5.97
N TYR A 155 -7.57 -14.04 -6.94
CA TYR A 155 -7.59 -15.43 -7.41
C TYR A 155 -6.25 -15.86 -8.00
N PRO A 156 -5.92 -17.17 -7.99
CA PRO A 156 -4.69 -17.64 -8.62
C PRO A 156 -4.66 -17.32 -10.12
N PHE A 157 -3.48 -17.02 -10.63
CA PHE A 157 -3.30 -16.64 -12.02
C PHE A 157 -3.36 -17.86 -12.95
N TYR A 158 -4.24 -17.81 -13.95
CA TYR A 158 -4.34 -18.80 -15.03
C TYR A 158 -4.26 -18.08 -16.38
N GLY A 159 -3.06 -17.63 -16.76
CA GLY A 159 -2.79 -17.00 -18.06
C GLY A 159 -3.20 -15.53 -18.19
N TYR A 160 -4.43 -15.15 -17.84
CA TYR A 160 -4.88 -13.76 -17.82
C TYR A 160 -6.07 -13.52 -16.87
N ALA A 161 -6.35 -12.26 -16.57
CA ALA A 161 -7.61 -11.82 -15.99
C ALA A 161 -8.14 -10.58 -16.71
N PHE A 162 -9.36 -10.65 -17.21
CA PHE A 162 -10.11 -9.56 -17.81
C PHE A 162 -11.28 -9.17 -16.91
N ILE A 163 -11.35 -7.90 -16.54
CA ILE A 163 -12.38 -7.33 -15.67
C ILE A 163 -13.08 -6.19 -16.41
N SER A 164 -14.40 -6.26 -16.53
CA SER A 164 -15.22 -5.28 -17.28
C SER A 164 -16.55 -5.01 -16.59
N PHE A 165 -16.93 -3.74 -16.50
CA PHE A 165 -18.29 -3.33 -16.10
C PHE A 165 -19.27 -3.27 -17.27
N ASN A 166 -18.74 -3.34 -18.50
CA ASN A 166 -19.55 -3.50 -19.69
C ASN A 166 -19.67 -5.01 -19.97
N LEU A 167 -20.90 -5.52 -20.07
CA LEU A 167 -21.13 -6.90 -20.50
C LEU A 167 -20.48 -7.09 -21.88
N PRO A 168 -19.76 -8.20 -22.12
CA PRO A 168 -19.34 -8.53 -23.48
C PRO A 168 -20.59 -8.63 -24.34
N ILE A 169 -20.66 -7.81 -25.39
CA ILE A 169 -21.72 -7.92 -26.39
C ILE A 169 -21.55 -9.31 -27.05
N PRO A 170 -22.62 -10.12 -27.14
CA PRO A 170 -22.57 -11.47 -27.69
C PRO A 170 -22.14 -11.51 -29.16
#